data_AF-A0A1I4PCR4-F1
#
_entry.id   AF-A0A1I4PCR4-F1
#
_cell.length_a   1.000
_cell.length_b   1.000
_cell.length_c   1.000
_cell.angle_alpha   90.00
_cell.angle_beta   90.00
_cell.angle_gamma   90.00
#
_symmetry.space_group_name_H-M   'P 1'
#
loop_
_entity.id
_entity.type
_entity.pdbx_description
1 polymer ?
#
loop_
_entity_poly.entity_id
_entity_poly.type
_entity_poly.pdbx_seq_one_letter_code
_entity_poly.pdbx_strand_id
1 'polypeptide(L)'
;MKSTILATFAVLTLVSTAQARPHRHPAAPAVNQADAEKVLAPLRQAATECFAETVLANPKATAEARAGHWYEAVGITGFLCRPEVAAMIQAHDRIYGAKTGERYFKGAYVKHLDQQLAEHLQPMLAHKAVASAEPPPEKVSDSDAPAN
;
A
#
# COMPACT_ATOMS: atom_id res chain seq x y z
N MET A 1 -71.50 -5.80 44.46
CA MET A 1 -70.84 -7.13 44.59
C MET A 1 -71.14 -7.92 43.33
N LYS A 2 -70.16 -8.13 42.44
CA LYS A 2 -70.28 -9.02 41.26
C LYS A 2 -68.89 -9.51 40.85
N SER A 3 -68.80 -10.81 40.59
CA SER A 3 -67.62 -11.67 40.65
C SER A 3 -66.71 -11.66 39.42
N THR A 4 -65.44 -12.00 39.72
CA THR A 4 -64.35 -12.64 38.94
C THR A 4 -64.71 -13.37 37.64
N ILE A 5 -63.86 -13.27 36.61
CA ILE A 5 -63.36 -14.41 35.80
C ILE A 5 -61.90 -14.13 35.34
N LEU A 6 -61.00 -15.04 35.73
CA LEU A 6 -59.63 -15.23 35.26
C LEU A 6 -59.63 -15.85 33.84
N ALA A 7 -58.74 -15.41 32.96
CA ALA A 7 -58.35 -16.16 31.76
C ALA A 7 -56.87 -15.93 31.42
N THR A 8 -56.01 -16.78 31.96
CA THR A 8 -54.61 -16.94 31.57
C THR A 8 -54.51 -17.74 30.28
N PHE A 9 -54.07 -17.12 29.18
CA PHE A 9 -53.68 -17.84 27.96
C PHE A 9 -52.19 -18.21 28.04
N ALA A 10 -51.91 -19.50 28.29
CA ALA A 10 -50.58 -20.07 28.11
C ALA A 10 -50.40 -20.47 26.64
N VAL A 11 -49.65 -19.67 25.89
CA VAL A 11 -49.24 -20.01 24.52
C VAL A 11 -47.93 -20.80 24.61
N LEU A 12 -47.99 -22.11 24.37
CA LEU A 12 -46.79 -22.93 24.20
C LEU A 12 -46.19 -22.66 22.80
N THR A 13 -45.04 -22.00 22.77
CA THR A 13 -44.21 -21.88 21.56
C THR A 13 -43.32 -23.12 21.43
N LEU A 14 -43.64 -24.01 20.49
CA LEU A 14 -42.78 -25.10 20.06
C LEU A 14 -41.58 -24.52 19.30
N VAL A 15 -40.43 -24.37 19.98
CA VAL A 15 -39.17 -23.98 19.35
C VAL A 15 -38.53 -25.23 18.74
N SER A 16 -38.69 -25.40 17.42
CA SER A 16 -37.88 -26.35 16.63
C SER A 16 -36.42 -25.91 16.68
N THR A 17 -35.61 -26.56 17.52
CA THR A 17 -34.16 -26.41 17.51
C THR A 17 -33.57 -27.21 16.37
N ALA A 18 -33.66 -26.67 15.15
CA ALA A 18 -32.84 -27.13 14.04
C ALA A 18 -31.38 -26.90 14.42
N GLN A 19 -30.71 -27.92 14.95
CA GLN A 19 -29.27 -27.88 15.21
C GLN A 19 -28.56 -27.80 13.87
N ALA A 20 -28.14 -26.59 13.50
CA ALA A 20 -27.22 -26.36 12.41
C ALA A 20 -25.93 -27.13 12.72
N ARG A 21 -25.76 -28.29 12.08
CA ARG A 21 -24.55 -29.10 12.17
C ARG A 21 -23.40 -28.21 11.69
N PRO A 22 -22.41 -27.86 12.52
CA PRO A 22 -21.34 -27.01 12.09
C PRO A 22 -20.62 -27.75 10.96
N HIS A 23 -20.73 -27.22 9.73
CA HIS A 23 -19.84 -27.60 8.66
C HIS A 23 -18.45 -27.22 9.14
N ARG A 24 -17.73 -28.20 9.72
CA ARG A 24 -16.29 -28.12 9.90
C ARG A 24 -15.72 -27.96 8.50
N HIS A 25 -15.45 -26.72 8.11
CA HIS A 25 -14.61 -26.48 6.95
C HIS A 25 -13.31 -27.23 7.19
N PRO A 26 -12.84 -28.04 6.22
CA PRO A 26 -11.52 -28.62 6.32
C PRO A 26 -10.56 -27.46 6.60
N ALA A 27 -9.75 -27.59 7.65
CA ALA A 27 -8.71 -26.61 7.95
C ALA A 27 -7.90 -26.45 6.67
N ALA A 28 -7.87 -25.22 6.14
CA ALA A 28 -7.04 -24.94 4.97
C ALA A 28 -5.62 -25.45 5.26
N PRO A 29 -4.95 -26.11 4.32
CA PRO A 29 -3.60 -26.57 4.54
C PRO A 29 -2.74 -25.40 5.02
N ALA A 30 -2.01 -25.61 6.11
CA ALA A 30 -1.16 -24.57 6.67
C ALA A 30 -0.11 -24.19 5.62
N VAL A 31 -0.11 -22.92 5.21
CA VAL A 31 0.86 -22.40 4.24
C VAL A 31 2.26 -22.51 4.86
N ASN A 32 3.21 -23.11 4.14
CA ASN A 32 4.60 -23.06 4.55
C ASN A 32 5.14 -21.64 4.30
N GLN A 33 5.36 -20.90 5.38
CA GLN A 33 5.83 -19.52 5.30
C GLN A 33 7.20 -19.38 4.60
N ALA A 34 8.10 -20.35 4.79
CA ALA A 34 9.43 -20.29 4.17
C ALA A 34 9.35 -20.44 2.66
N ASP A 35 8.44 -21.28 2.15
CA ASP A 35 8.26 -21.46 0.71
C ASP A 35 7.47 -20.29 0.11
N ALA A 36 6.49 -19.75 0.85
CA ALA A 36 5.81 -18.53 0.46
C ALA A 36 6.78 -17.36 0.30
N GLU A 37 7.73 -17.21 1.24
CA GLU A 37 8.74 -16.17 1.23
C GLU A 37 9.68 -16.30 0.01
N LYS A 38 10.13 -17.51 -0.34
CA LYS A 38 10.95 -17.75 -1.54
C LYS A 38 10.28 -17.27 -2.84
N VAL A 39 8.95 -17.36 -2.91
CA VAL A 39 8.18 -16.93 -4.09
C VAL A 39 7.89 -15.43 -4.04
N LEU A 40 7.50 -14.90 -2.87
CA LEU A 40 7.01 -13.52 -2.75
C LEU A 40 8.11 -12.48 -2.59
N ALA A 41 9.25 -12.83 -1.97
CA ALA A 41 10.37 -11.91 -1.81
C ALA A 41 10.84 -11.27 -3.14
N PRO A 42 11.17 -12.04 -4.21
CA PRO A 42 11.62 -11.44 -5.46
C PRO A 42 10.52 -10.62 -6.16
N LEU A 43 9.24 -10.99 -6.01
CA LEU A 43 8.12 -10.25 -6.59
C LEU A 43 7.89 -8.90 -5.89
N ARG A 44 8.04 -8.87 -4.56
CA ARG A 44 8.05 -7.62 -3.80
C ARG A 44 9.21 -6.73 -4.23
N GLN A 45 10.41 -7.29 -4.32
CA GLN A 45 11.58 -6.53 -4.75
C GLN A 45 11.35 -5.90 -6.13
N ALA A 46 10.89 -6.69 -7.10
CA ALA A 46 10.60 -6.19 -8.45
C ALA A 46 9.57 -5.07 -8.46
N ALA A 47 8.49 -5.20 -7.67
CA ALA A 47 7.49 -4.15 -7.56
C ALA A 47 8.06 -2.88 -6.89
N THR A 48 8.82 -3.01 -5.80
CA THR A 48 9.47 -1.86 -5.11
C THR A 48 10.47 -1.17 -6.02
N GLU A 49 11.27 -1.92 -6.77
CA GLU A 49 12.24 -1.39 -7.74
C GLU A 49 11.53 -0.58 -8.83
N CYS A 50 10.44 -1.11 -9.41
CA CYS A 50 9.65 -0.37 -10.39
C CYS A 50 9.12 0.95 -9.81
N PHE A 51 8.59 0.95 -8.59
CA PHE A 51 8.14 2.20 -7.95
C PHE A 51 9.31 3.17 -7.79
N ALA A 52 10.47 2.71 -7.36
CA ALA A 52 11.65 3.54 -7.19
C ALA A 52 12.11 4.17 -8.51
N GLU A 53 12.26 3.37 -9.56
CA GLU A 53 12.67 3.82 -10.89
C GLU A 53 11.68 4.83 -11.46
N THR A 54 10.38 4.54 -11.38
CA THR A 54 9.34 5.39 -11.98
C THR A 54 9.18 6.71 -11.22
N VAL A 55 9.31 6.71 -9.89
CA VAL A 55 9.33 7.94 -9.07
C VAL A 55 10.51 8.82 -9.47
N LEU A 56 11.71 8.25 -9.62
CA LEU A 56 12.91 9.00 -10.04
C LEU A 56 12.84 9.51 -11.49
N ALA A 57 12.15 8.78 -12.37
CA ALA A 57 11.97 9.16 -13.77
C ALA A 57 10.91 10.26 -13.97
N ASN A 58 10.09 10.55 -12.96
CA ASN A 58 9.02 11.54 -13.05
C ASN A 58 9.35 12.78 -12.18
N PRO A 59 9.53 13.98 -12.77
CA PRO A 59 9.89 15.18 -12.01
C PRO A 59 8.88 15.55 -10.93
N LYS A 60 7.57 15.36 -11.18
CA LYS A 60 6.52 15.66 -10.20
C LYS A 60 6.56 14.68 -9.03
N ALA A 61 6.66 13.38 -9.30
CA ALA A 61 6.77 12.36 -8.25
C ALA A 61 8.06 12.52 -7.44
N THR A 62 9.18 12.84 -8.10
CA THR A 62 10.45 13.15 -7.43
C THR A 62 10.31 14.35 -6.49
N ALA A 63 9.53 15.39 -6.87
CA ALA A 63 9.30 16.54 -6.00
C ALA A 63 8.51 16.16 -4.73
N GLU A 64 7.44 15.37 -4.87
CA GLU A 64 6.68 14.83 -3.73
C GLU A 64 7.56 13.96 -2.83
N ALA A 65 8.37 13.06 -3.41
CA ALA A 65 9.30 12.21 -2.68
C ALA A 65 10.33 13.02 -1.88
N ARG A 66 10.87 14.11 -2.45
CA ARG A 66 11.78 15.04 -1.73
C ARG A 66 11.11 15.74 -0.55
N ALA A 67 9.80 16.01 -0.66
CA ALA A 67 8.99 16.57 0.43
C ALA A 67 8.60 15.51 1.49
N GLY A 68 8.94 14.23 1.29
CA GLY A 68 8.55 13.12 2.15
C GLY A 68 7.13 12.61 1.89
N HIS A 69 6.46 13.09 0.84
CA HIS A 69 5.12 12.67 0.42
C HIS A 69 5.19 11.42 -0.46
N TRP A 70 5.62 10.30 0.14
CA TRP A 70 5.88 9.05 -0.59
C TRP A 70 4.61 8.44 -1.20
N TYR A 71 3.49 8.52 -0.49
CA TYR A 71 2.20 8.04 -0.98
C TYR A 71 1.78 8.78 -2.26
N GLU A 72 1.91 10.11 -2.28
CA GLU A 72 1.63 10.95 -3.44
C GLU A 72 2.59 10.68 -4.59
N ALA A 73 3.89 10.54 -4.31
CA ALA A 73 4.91 10.22 -5.30
C ALA A 73 4.59 8.90 -6.02
N VAL A 74 4.29 7.85 -5.26
CA VAL A 74 3.89 6.54 -5.78
C VAL A 74 2.55 6.61 -6.51
N GLY A 75 1.59 7.41 -6.01
CA GLY A 75 0.28 7.59 -6.63
C GLY A 75 0.35 8.21 -8.04
N ILE A 76 1.34 9.06 -8.31
CA ILE A 76 1.54 9.70 -9.62
C ILE A 76 1.98 8.68 -10.68
N THR A 77 2.91 7.77 -10.33
CA THR A 77 3.57 6.88 -11.30
C THR A 77 3.14 5.43 -11.21
N GLY A 78 2.41 5.04 -10.17
CA GLY A 78 2.15 3.64 -9.84
C GLY A 78 1.39 2.83 -10.88
N PHE A 79 0.69 3.49 -11.81
CA PHE A 79 0.06 2.80 -12.95
C PHE A 79 1.08 2.15 -13.90
N LEU A 80 2.34 2.60 -13.89
CA LEU A 80 3.43 2.03 -14.68
C LEU A 80 3.86 0.67 -14.14
N CYS A 81 3.77 0.46 -12.82
CA CYS A 81 4.19 -0.77 -12.13
C CYS A 81 3.10 -1.85 -12.02
N ARG A 82 2.05 -1.72 -12.84
CA ARG A 82 0.94 -2.69 -12.85
C ARG A 82 1.39 -4.12 -13.16
N PRO A 83 2.30 -4.40 -14.11
CA PRO A 83 2.75 -5.76 -14.38
C PRO A 83 3.39 -6.44 -13.16
N GLU A 84 4.28 -5.74 -12.48
CA GLU A 84 5.03 -6.22 -11.31
C GLU A 84 4.07 -6.46 -10.14
N VAL A 85 3.19 -5.48 -9.87
CA VAL A 85 2.16 -5.60 -8.83
C VAL A 85 1.19 -6.74 -9.13
N ALA A 86 0.76 -6.92 -10.39
CA ALA A 86 -0.13 -8.00 -10.78
C ALA A 86 0.52 -9.38 -10.58
N ALA A 87 1.81 -9.54 -10.92
CA ALA A 87 2.54 -10.79 -10.69
C ALA A 87 2.60 -11.14 -9.20
N MET A 88 2.88 -10.14 -8.34
CA MET A 88 2.86 -10.29 -6.89
C MET A 88 1.47 -10.68 -6.36
N ILE A 89 0.42 -9.98 -6.78
CA ILE A 89 -0.97 -10.27 -6.38
C ILE A 89 -1.37 -11.69 -6.77
N GLN A 90 -1.08 -12.10 -8.00
CA GLN A 90 -1.40 -13.45 -8.49
C GLN A 90 -0.62 -14.53 -7.73
N ALA A 91 0.65 -14.30 -7.40
CA ALA A 91 1.42 -15.22 -6.59
C ALA A 91 0.85 -15.34 -5.17
N HIS A 92 0.48 -14.22 -4.57
CA HIS A 92 -0.14 -14.21 -3.25
C HIS A 92 -1.49 -14.95 -3.25
N ASP A 93 -2.31 -14.76 -4.29
CA ASP A 93 -3.56 -15.49 -4.46
C ASP A 93 -3.37 -17.01 -4.60
N ARG A 94 -2.31 -17.44 -5.30
CA ARG A 94 -1.98 -18.87 -5.42
C ARG A 94 -1.55 -19.49 -4.09
N ILE A 95 -0.88 -18.72 -3.23
CA ILE A 95 -0.33 -19.22 -1.96
C ILE A 95 -1.37 -19.19 -0.85
N TYR A 96 -2.07 -18.07 -0.68
CA TYR A 96 -2.96 -17.81 0.47
C TYR A 96 -4.45 -17.91 0.12
N GLY A 97 -4.78 -18.14 -1.14
CA GLY A 97 -6.14 -18.26 -1.65
C GLY A 97 -6.63 -17.02 -2.40
N ALA A 98 -7.69 -17.17 -3.17
CA ALA A 98 -8.21 -16.14 -4.06
C ALA A 98 -8.55 -14.83 -3.32
N LYS A 99 -8.30 -13.68 -3.98
CA LYS A 99 -8.58 -12.31 -3.48
C LYS A 99 -7.74 -11.88 -2.28
N THR A 100 -6.75 -12.68 -1.86
CA THR A 100 -5.86 -12.32 -0.76
C THR A 100 -4.76 -11.36 -1.21
N GLY A 101 -4.30 -11.48 -2.45
CA GLY A 101 -3.25 -10.65 -3.03
C GLY A 101 -3.64 -9.19 -3.17
N GLU A 102 -4.86 -8.90 -3.61
CA GLU A 102 -5.36 -7.51 -3.71
C GLU A 102 -5.41 -6.85 -2.32
N ARG A 103 -5.87 -7.60 -1.30
CA ARG A 103 -5.90 -7.15 0.10
C ARG A 103 -4.49 -6.97 0.66
N TYR A 104 -3.59 -7.88 0.31
CA TYR A 104 -2.19 -7.79 0.69
C TYR A 104 -1.53 -6.54 0.10
N PHE A 105 -1.72 -6.29 -1.19
CA PHE A 105 -1.19 -5.12 -1.89
C PHE A 105 -1.70 -3.82 -1.25
N LYS A 106 -3.02 -3.64 -1.15
CA LYS A 106 -3.65 -2.44 -0.58
C LYS A 106 -3.41 -2.25 0.92
N GLY A 107 -2.99 -3.30 1.61
CA GLY A 107 -2.76 -3.30 3.05
C GLY A 107 -1.28 -3.36 3.37
N ALA A 108 -0.80 -4.56 3.70
CA ALA A 108 0.53 -4.78 4.25
C ALA A 108 1.65 -4.28 3.33
N TYR A 109 1.53 -4.46 2.01
CA TYR A 109 2.57 -4.05 1.08
C TYR A 109 2.67 -2.52 0.98
N VAL A 110 1.58 -1.83 0.62
CA VAL A 110 1.59 -0.36 0.48
C VAL A 110 1.96 0.34 1.79
N LYS A 111 1.53 -0.18 2.95
CA LYS A 111 1.90 0.38 4.26
C LYS A 111 3.42 0.43 4.48
N HIS A 112 4.17 -0.51 3.92
CA HIS A 112 5.63 -0.59 4.07
C HIS A 112 6.39 -0.01 2.87
N LEU A 113 5.72 0.16 1.73
CA LEU A 113 6.33 0.68 0.51
C LEU A 113 6.93 2.08 0.71
N ASP A 114 6.19 3.00 1.34
CA ASP A 114 6.65 4.36 1.59
C ASP A 114 7.96 4.39 2.38
N GLN A 115 8.05 3.57 3.44
CA GLN A 115 9.25 3.45 4.26
C GLN A 115 10.42 2.86 3.47
N GLN A 116 10.19 1.79 2.70
CA GLN A 116 11.24 1.17 1.89
C GLN A 116 11.78 2.13 0.83
N LEU A 117 10.89 2.90 0.19
CA LEU A 117 11.28 3.91 -0.77
C LEU A 117 12.05 5.05 -0.12
N ALA A 118 11.62 5.50 1.07
CA ALA A 118 12.35 6.51 1.83
C ALA A 118 13.77 6.04 2.17
N GLU A 119 13.91 4.85 2.75
CA GLU A 119 15.21 4.29 3.13
C GLU A 119 16.14 4.13 1.92
N HIS A 120 15.59 3.73 0.77
CA HIS A 120 16.37 3.50 -0.44
C HIS A 120 16.72 4.80 -1.20
N LEU A 121 15.75 5.70 -1.38
CA LEU A 121 15.87 6.85 -2.29
C LEU A 121 16.26 8.15 -1.61
N GLN A 122 15.93 8.35 -0.33
CA GLN A 122 16.23 9.62 0.37
C GLN A 122 17.71 10.02 0.28
N PRO A 123 18.70 9.10 0.41
CA PRO A 123 20.11 9.46 0.25
C PRO A 123 20.42 10.02 -1.15
N MET A 124 19.91 9.36 -2.20
CA MET A 124 20.12 9.79 -3.59
C MET A 124 19.47 11.14 -3.89
N LEU A 125 18.28 11.38 -3.33
CA LEU A 125 17.53 12.62 -3.51
C LEU A 125 18.22 13.80 -2.81
N ALA A 126 18.77 13.58 -1.61
CA ALA A 126 19.49 14.60 -0.85
C ALA A 126 20.79 15.03 -1.55
N HIS A 127 21.58 14.07 -2.06
CA HIS A 127 22.82 14.38 -2.77
C HIS A 127 22.59 15.17 -4.08
N LYS A 128 21.53 14.85 -4.84
CA LYS A 128 21.17 15.61 -6.04
C LYS A 128 20.75 17.05 -5.74
N ALA A 129 20.13 17.32 -4.57
CA ALA A 129 19.75 18.67 -4.19
C ALA A 129 20.97 19.56 -3.90
N VAL A 130 21.98 19.02 -3.21
CA VAL A 130 23.21 19.75 -2.88
C VAL A 130 24.03 20.07 -4.13
N ALA A 131 24.12 19.13 -5.07
CA ALA A 131 24.88 19.33 -6.32
C ALA A 131 24.24 20.35 -7.28
N SER A 132 22.93 20.59 -7.18
CA SER A 132 22.21 21.51 -8.07
C SER A 132 22.17 22.97 -7.58
N ALA A 133 22.63 23.24 -6.35
CA ALA A 133 22.63 24.58 -5.75
C ALA A 133 23.89 25.38 -6.12
N GLU A 134 24.22 25.47 -7.41
CA GLU A 134 25.28 26.35 -7.89
C GLU A 134 24.81 27.82 -7.79
N PRO A 135 25.59 28.72 -7.15
CA PRO A 135 25.15 30.11 -6.95
C PRO A 135 25.02 30.84 -8.30
N PRO A 136 24.00 31.71 -8.48
CA PRO A 136 23.88 32.52 -9.67
C PRO A 136 25.14 33.39 -9.84
N PRO A 137 25.67 33.58 -11.06
CA PRO A 137 26.76 34.52 -11.28
C PRO A 137 26.31 35.91 -10.84
N GLU A 138 27.04 36.51 -9.88
CA GLU A 138 26.87 37.90 -9.48
C GLU A 138 26.89 38.76 -10.74
N LYS A 139 25.78 39.45 -11.01
CA LYS A 139 25.74 40.47 -12.05
C LYS A 139 26.64 41.61 -11.60
N VAL A 140 27.84 41.68 -12.17
CA VAL A 140 28.67 42.88 -12.14
C VAL A 140 27.81 44.01 -12.70
N SER A 141 27.43 44.93 -11.82
CA SER A 141 26.70 46.13 -12.20
C SER A 141 27.73 47.09 -12.78
N ASP A 142 27.71 47.29 -14.10
CA ASP A 142 28.45 48.36 -14.77
C ASP A 142 27.87 49.71 -14.32
N SER A 143 28.30 50.17 -13.15
CA SER A 143 28.37 51.59 -12.82
C SER A 143 29.81 51.99 -12.99
N ASP A 144 30.15 52.48 -14.17
CA ASP A 144 31.12 53.56 -14.35
C ASP A 144 30.95 54.16 -15.74
N ALA A 145 30.17 55.24 -15.80
CA ALA A 145 30.30 56.22 -16.87
C ALA A 145 31.65 56.94 -16.72
N PRO A 146 32.20 57.46 -17.83
CA PRO A 146 32.63 58.84 -17.76
C PRO A 146 32.00 59.64 -18.89
N ALA A 147 31.42 60.76 -18.49
CA ALA A 147 31.20 61.90 -19.37
C ALA A 147 32.57 62.44 -19.82
N ASN A 148 32.72 62.65 -21.12
CA ASN A 148 33.40 63.80 -21.75
C ASN A 148 33.04 63.85 -23.23
#